data_AF-A0AAN9DZL5-F1
#
_entry.id   AF-A0AAN9DZL5-F1
#
_cell.length_a   1.000
_cell.length_b   1.000
_cell.length_c   1.000
_cell.angle_alpha   90.00
_cell.angle_beta   90.00
_cell.angle_gamma   90.00
#
_symmetry.space_group_name_H-M   'P 1'
#
loop_
_entity.id
_entity.type
_entity.pdbx_description
1 polymer ?
#
loop_
_entity_poly.entity_id
_entity_poly.type
_entity_poly.pdbx_seq_one_letter_code
_entity_poly.pdbx_strand_id
1 'polypeptide(L)'
;MLFLHNLSNFTKLLDASVVSPLINLLKECKKYSKVAEKATSLLEILSNSEEGRIAITIADDGILTLVETVEDGSLVSTEHAVGTLLSLCLSCRDKYRELILKEGAIPGLLRLTVEGTTEAQDRAFTLLDLQRSKQLQWWNIYNFRLCKDGKIP
;
A
#
# COMPACT_ATOMS: atom_id res chain seq x y z
N MET A 1 18.81 12.06 27.79
CA MET A 1 18.99 11.11 26.67
C MET A 1 18.37 9.73 26.92
N LEU A 2 18.39 9.16 28.13
CA LEU A 2 17.85 7.80 28.38
C LEU A 2 16.31 7.67 28.27
N PHE A 3 15.55 8.73 28.56
CA PHE A 3 14.08 8.73 28.45
C PHE A 3 13.57 8.64 27.01
N LEU A 4 14.24 9.32 26.06
CA LEU A 4 13.86 9.30 24.65
C LEU A 4 14.18 7.96 23.98
N HIS A 5 15.26 7.31 24.40
CA HIS A 5 15.68 6.02 23.87
C HIS A 5 14.75 4.89 24.33
N ASN A 6 14.21 4.97 25.55
CA ASN A 6 13.22 4.01 26.06
C ASN A 6 11.86 4.17 25.35
N LEU A 7 11.37 5.41 25.20
CA LEU A 7 10.15 5.69 24.44
C LEU A 7 10.25 5.21 22.99
N SER A 8 11.40 5.46 22.34
CA SER A 8 11.64 4.96 20.98
C SER A 8 11.64 3.43 20.93
N ASN A 9 12.26 2.74 21.90
CA ASN A 9 12.22 1.28 21.93
C ASN A 9 10.81 0.73 22.20
N PHE A 10 10.00 1.43 23.00
CA PHE A 10 8.63 1.05 23.29
C PHE A 10 7.71 1.22 22.08
N THR A 11 7.82 2.33 21.35
CA THR A 11 7.04 2.54 20.11
C THR A 11 7.41 1.51 19.03
N LYS A 12 8.69 1.15 18.91
CA LYS A 12 9.13 0.08 17.99
C LYS A 12 8.51 -1.28 18.30
N LEU A 13 8.44 -1.61 19.59
CA LEU A 13 7.90 -2.90 20.05
C LEU A 13 6.37 -2.95 19.95
N LEU A 14 5.72 -1.81 20.18
CA LEU A 14 4.29 -1.63 19.94
C LEU A 14 3.96 -1.80 18.45
N ASP A 15 4.66 -1.12 17.55
CA ASP A 15 4.39 -1.22 16.11
C ASP A 15 4.52 -2.68 15.63
N ALA A 16 5.59 -3.37 16.04
CA ALA A 16 5.79 -4.78 15.68
C ALA A 16 4.72 -5.72 16.26
N SER A 17 4.26 -5.48 17.49
CA SER A 17 3.24 -6.31 18.14
C SER A 17 1.83 -6.07 17.61
N VAL A 18 1.54 -4.87 17.09
CA VAL A 18 0.20 -4.49 16.61
C VAL A 18 -0.02 -4.86 15.15
N VAL A 19 1.01 -4.81 14.31
CA VAL A 19 0.88 -5.09 12.87
C VAL A 19 0.39 -6.50 12.58
N SER A 20 0.98 -7.53 13.20
CA SER A 20 0.61 -8.93 12.90
C SER A 20 -0.86 -9.24 13.23
N PRO A 21 -1.41 -8.83 14.40
CA PRO A 21 -2.85 -8.91 14.66
C PRO A 21 -3.72 -8.16 13.64
N LEU A 22 -3.31 -6.97 13.19
CA LEU A 22 -4.07 -6.21 12.19
C LEU A 22 -4.10 -6.91 10.83
N ILE A 23 -2.98 -7.49 10.40
CA ILE A 23 -2.90 -8.28 9.17
C ILE A 23 -3.80 -9.51 9.27
N ASN A 24 -3.72 -10.28 10.36
CA ASN A 24 -4.58 -11.46 10.56
C ASN A 24 -6.07 -11.08 10.58
N LEU A 25 -6.40 -9.96 11.23
CA LEU A 25 -7.77 -9.45 11.24
C LEU A 25 -8.24 -9.05 9.82
N LEU A 26 -7.37 -8.53 8.96
CA LEU A 26 -7.71 -8.27 7.55
C LEU A 26 -7.91 -9.55 6.74
N LYS A 27 -7.18 -10.63 7.04
CA LYS A 27 -7.38 -11.95 6.42
C LYS A 27 -8.75 -12.55 6.79
N GLU A 28 -9.17 -12.38 8.04
CA GLU A 28 -10.38 -13.03 8.58
C GLU A 28 -11.66 -12.21 8.41
N CYS A 29 -11.56 -10.88 8.38
CA CYS A 29 -12.73 -10.02 8.34
C CYS A 29 -13.31 -9.87 6.93
N LYS A 30 -14.57 -9.44 6.85
CA LYS A 30 -15.17 -9.09 5.55
C LYS A 30 -14.46 -7.85 4.99
N LYS A 31 -13.99 -7.91 3.75
CA LYS A 31 -13.21 -6.86 3.06
C LYS A 31 -13.90 -5.48 3.03
N TYR A 32 -15.24 -5.46 3.02
CA TYR A 32 -16.06 -4.23 3.04
C TYR A 32 -16.54 -3.80 4.44
N SER A 33 -16.02 -4.39 5.51
CA SER A 33 -16.44 -4.07 6.87
C SER A 33 -15.76 -2.81 7.41
N LYS A 34 -16.42 -2.14 8.37
CA LYS A 34 -15.80 -1.00 9.09
C LYS A 34 -14.54 -1.41 9.87
N VAL A 35 -14.42 -2.70 10.19
CA VAL A 35 -13.26 -3.28 10.84
C VAL A 35 -12.07 -3.30 9.87
N ALA A 36 -12.28 -3.75 8.63
CA ALA A 36 -11.27 -3.71 7.58
C ALA A 36 -10.77 -2.28 7.31
N GLU A 37 -11.69 -1.31 7.21
CA GLU A 37 -11.35 0.10 7.03
C GLU A 37 -10.46 0.62 8.16
N LYS A 38 -10.84 0.38 9.42
CA LYS A 38 -10.05 0.83 10.57
C LYS A 38 -8.67 0.16 10.62
N ALA A 39 -8.60 -1.13 10.31
CA ALA A 39 -7.35 -1.87 10.35
C ALA A 39 -6.38 -1.41 9.27
N THR A 40 -6.86 -1.24 8.02
CA THR A 40 -6.06 -0.69 6.92
C THR A 40 -5.60 0.74 7.19
N SER A 41 -6.46 1.63 7.71
CA SER A 41 -6.05 2.98 8.09
C SER A 41 -4.92 2.97 9.13
N LEU A 42 -4.98 2.07 10.11
CA LEU A 42 -3.93 1.93 11.12
C LEU A 42 -2.63 1.40 10.52
N LEU A 43 -2.69 0.43 9.61
CA LEU A 43 -1.50 -0.05 8.89
C LEU A 43 -0.83 1.05 8.08
N GLU A 44 -1.60 1.92 7.43
CA GLU A 44 -1.05 3.08 6.73
C GLU A 44 -0.32 4.02 7.70
N ILE A 45 -0.93 4.33 8.84
CA ILE A 45 -0.31 5.17 9.87
C ILE A 45 1.02 4.56 10.34
N LEU A 46 1.03 3.25 10.63
CA LEU A 46 2.21 2.52 11.08
C LEU A 46 3.30 2.49 9.99
N SER A 47 2.93 2.43 8.71
CA SER A 47 3.90 2.46 7.60
C SER A 47 4.70 3.76 7.50
N ASN A 48 4.32 4.82 8.22
CA ASN A 48 5.10 6.05 8.27
C ASN A 48 6.38 5.90 9.13
N SER A 49 6.44 4.93 10.05
CA SER A 49 7.65 4.58 10.81
C SER A 49 8.47 3.49 10.09
N GLU A 50 9.79 3.47 10.27
CA GLU A 50 10.63 2.40 9.71
C GLU A 50 10.27 1.05 10.31
N GLU A 51 9.97 1.04 11.61
CA GLU A 51 9.64 -0.18 12.32
C GLU A 51 8.26 -0.73 11.95
N GLY A 52 7.28 0.13 11.71
CA GLY A 52 6.00 -0.30 11.14
C GLY A 52 6.15 -0.87 9.73
N ARG A 53 6.99 -0.26 8.86
CA ARG A 53 7.30 -0.82 7.53
C ARG A 53 7.96 -2.19 7.60
N ILE A 54 8.95 -2.34 8.49
CA ILE A 54 9.60 -3.63 8.74
C ILE A 54 8.57 -4.64 9.25
N ALA A 55 7.77 -4.27 10.25
CA ALA A 55 6.74 -5.12 10.84
C ALA A 55 5.71 -5.60 9.80
N ILE A 56 5.26 -4.72 8.90
CA ILE A 56 4.34 -5.07 7.80
C ILE A 56 4.98 -6.06 6.84
N THR A 57 6.27 -5.91 6.57
CA THR A 57 6.99 -6.74 5.61
C THR A 57 7.30 -8.13 6.15
N ILE A 58 7.60 -8.25 7.45
CA ILE A 58 7.89 -9.54 8.10
C ILE A 58 6.63 -10.27 8.57
N ALA A 59 5.49 -9.58 8.68
CA ALA A 59 4.23 -10.19 9.02
C ALA A 59 3.85 -11.22 7.95
N ASP A 60 3.32 -12.35 8.40
CA ASP A 60 2.91 -13.46 7.55
C ASP A 60 1.86 -12.98 6.54
N ASP A 61 2.18 -13.11 5.25
CA ASP A 61 1.44 -12.54 4.10
C ASP A 61 1.10 -11.04 4.22
N GLY A 62 1.91 -10.23 4.91
CA GLY A 62 1.61 -8.82 5.14
C GLY A 62 1.47 -8.01 3.85
N ILE A 63 2.42 -8.15 2.92
CA ILE A 63 2.36 -7.50 1.60
C ILE A 63 1.23 -8.06 0.75
N LEU A 64 1.05 -9.39 0.73
CA LEU A 64 -0.01 -10.04 -0.03
C LEU A 64 -1.40 -9.57 0.44
N THR A 65 -1.64 -9.51 1.75
CA THR A 65 -2.90 -9.04 2.34
C THR A 65 -3.22 -7.61 1.90
N LEU A 66 -2.21 -6.74 1.84
CA LEU A 66 -2.38 -5.37 1.32
C LEU A 66 -2.68 -5.35 -0.18
N VAL A 67 -2.02 -6.20 -0.97
CA VAL A 67 -2.29 -6.33 -2.40
C VAL A 67 -3.71 -6.84 -2.66
N GLU A 68 -4.15 -7.89 -1.97
CA GLU A 68 -5.54 -8.36 -2.04
C GLU A 68 -6.51 -7.25 -1.67
N THR A 69 -6.23 -6.48 -0.62
CA THR A 69 -7.10 -5.36 -0.21
C THR A 69 -7.18 -4.24 -1.25
N VAL A 70 -6.13 -4.05 -2.05
CA VAL A 70 -6.18 -3.18 -3.23
C VAL A 70 -7.11 -3.76 -4.31
N GLU A 71 -7.19 -5.08 -4.42
CA GLU A 71 -8.01 -5.81 -5.38
C GLU A 71 -9.48 -6.03 -4.95
N ASP A 72 -9.80 -6.09 -3.66
CA ASP A 72 -11.15 -6.46 -3.23
C ASP A 72 -11.69 -5.64 -2.03
N GLY A 73 -10.94 -4.64 -1.58
CA GLY A 73 -11.32 -3.79 -0.45
C GLY A 73 -12.48 -2.83 -0.75
N SER A 74 -13.02 -2.23 0.33
CA SER A 74 -13.86 -1.02 0.19
C SER A 74 -13.03 0.16 -0.33
N LEU A 75 -13.67 1.20 -0.86
CA LEU A 75 -12.99 2.42 -1.33
C LEU A 75 -12.00 2.97 -0.30
N VAL A 76 -12.41 3.00 0.98
CA VAL A 76 -11.56 3.45 2.10
C VAL A 76 -10.40 2.50 2.33
N SER A 77 -10.67 1.19 2.39
CA SER A 77 -9.64 0.18 2.65
C SER A 77 -8.59 0.15 1.53
N THR A 78 -9.02 0.25 0.28
CA THR A 78 -8.15 0.28 -0.89
C THR A 78 -7.28 1.53 -0.95
N GLU A 79 -7.82 2.71 -0.60
CA GLU A 79 -7.05 3.95 -0.54
C GLU A 79 -5.93 3.90 0.51
N HIS A 80 -6.22 3.35 1.69
CA HIS A 80 -5.23 3.15 2.75
C HIS A 80 -4.23 2.04 2.41
N ALA A 81 -4.68 0.94 1.81
CA ALA A 81 -3.80 -0.15 1.39
C ALA A 81 -2.79 0.33 0.33
N VAL A 82 -3.25 1.06 -0.68
CA VAL A 82 -2.35 1.60 -1.71
C VAL A 82 -1.40 2.66 -1.13
N GLY A 83 -1.86 3.46 -0.15
CA GLY A 83 -1.02 4.40 0.60
C GLY A 83 0.09 3.70 1.39
N THR A 84 -0.25 2.58 2.04
CA THR A 84 0.71 1.74 2.76
C THR A 84 1.79 1.18 1.81
N LEU A 85 1.38 0.62 0.67
CA LEU A 85 2.30 0.11 -0.35
C LEU A 85 3.19 1.22 -0.95
N LEU A 86 2.62 2.41 -1.15
CA LEU A 86 3.37 3.58 -1.62
C LEU A 86 4.41 4.04 -0.60
N SER A 87 4.04 4.11 0.68
CA SER A 87 4.95 4.48 1.78
C SER A 87 6.16 3.55 1.85
N LEU A 88 5.95 2.24 1.69
CA LEU A 88 7.02 1.26 1.59
C LEU A 88 7.97 1.60 0.42
N CYS A 89 7.44 1.73 -0.81
CA CYS A 89 8.23 2.05 -1.99
C CYS A 89 8.98 3.39 -1.90
N LEU A 90 8.38 4.42 -1.30
CA LEU A 90 9.02 5.72 -1.09
C LEU A 90 10.18 5.64 -0.07
N SER A 91 10.08 4.76 0.92
CA SER A 91 11.14 4.55 1.91
C SER A 91 12.35 3.82 1.32
N CYS A 92 12.14 2.72 0.58
CA CYS A 92 13.23 1.99 -0.06
C CYS A 92 12.75 1.26 -1.31
N ARG A 93 12.79 1.97 -2.43
CA ARG A 93 12.27 1.51 -3.72
C ARG A 93 12.75 0.11 -4.10
N ASP A 94 14.06 -0.12 -4.11
CA ASP A 94 14.63 -1.38 -4.60
C ASP A 94 14.23 -2.57 -3.73
N LYS A 95 14.14 -2.38 -2.40
CA LYS A 95 13.73 -3.40 -1.45
C LYS A 95 12.27 -3.80 -1.61
N TYR A 96 11.37 -2.83 -1.62
CA TYR A 96 9.92 -3.11 -1.52
C TYR A 96 9.25 -3.32 -2.88
N ARG A 97 9.83 -2.78 -3.96
CA ARG A 97 9.30 -2.97 -5.30
C ARG A 97 9.22 -4.45 -5.68
N GLU A 98 10.29 -5.21 -5.46
CA GLU A 98 10.33 -6.64 -5.83
C GLU A 98 9.26 -7.43 -5.06
N LEU A 99 9.13 -7.16 -3.76
CA LEU A 99 8.13 -7.79 -2.90
C LEU A 99 6.71 -7.54 -3.41
N ILE A 100 6.37 -6.27 -3.68
CA ILE A 100 5.02 -5.89 -4.13
C ILE A 100 4.70 -6.46 -5.52
N LEU A 101 5.70 -6.50 -6.42
CA LEU A 101 5.52 -7.09 -7.75
C LEU A 101 5.35 -8.60 -7.69
N LYS A 102 6.06 -9.28 -6.79
CA LYS A 102 5.96 -10.74 -6.61
C LYS A 102 4.58 -11.17 -6.15
N GLU A 103 3.94 -10.38 -5.30
CA GLU A 103 2.55 -10.63 -4.85
C GLU A 103 1.49 -10.23 -5.89
N GLY A 104 1.90 -9.75 -7.07
CA GLY A 104 0.97 -9.53 -8.19
C GLY A 104 0.20 -8.21 -8.15
N ALA A 105 0.72 -7.15 -7.54
CA ALA A 105 -0.03 -5.89 -7.37
C ALA A 105 -0.46 -5.17 -8.67
N ILE A 106 0.15 -5.45 -9.83
CA ILE A 106 -0.03 -4.67 -11.06
C ILE A 106 -1.49 -4.61 -11.54
N PRO A 107 -2.23 -5.71 -11.69
CA PRO A 107 -3.61 -5.67 -12.19
C PRO A 107 -4.53 -4.86 -11.26
N GLY A 108 -4.43 -5.06 -9.94
CA GLY A 108 -5.17 -4.30 -8.94
C GLY A 108 -4.87 -2.79 -9.01
N LEU A 109 -3.59 -2.42 -9.10
CA LEU A 109 -3.18 -1.02 -9.24
C LEU A 109 -3.69 -0.39 -10.54
N LEU A 110 -3.61 -1.09 -11.67
CA LEU A 110 -4.13 -0.60 -12.95
C LEU A 110 -5.64 -0.37 -12.88
N ARG A 111 -6.41 -1.32 -12.34
CA ARG A 111 -7.85 -1.14 -12.14
C ARG A 111 -8.15 0.08 -11.25
N LEU A 112 -7.36 0.25 -10.18
CA LEU A 112 -7.52 1.35 -9.24
C LEU A 112 -7.30 2.73 -9.88
N THR A 113 -6.42 2.84 -10.89
CA THR A 113 -6.24 4.10 -11.64
C THR A 113 -7.49 4.55 -12.41
N VAL A 114 -8.45 3.64 -12.62
CA VAL A 114 -9.71 3.90 -13.34
C VAL A 114 -10.87 4.06 -12.38
N GLU A 115 -11.01 3.12 -11.45
CA GLU A 115 -12.20 2.94 -10.61
C GLU A 115 -12.04 3.50 -9.19
N GLY A 116 -10.82 3.87 -8.80
CA GLY A 116 -10.52 4.39 -7.47
C GLY A 116 -11.08 5.79 -7.19
N THR A 117 -10.99 6.21 -5.93
CA THR A 117 -11.11 7.62 -5.54
C THR A 117 -9.99 8.44 -6.19
N THR A 118 -10.14 9.76 -6.26
CA THR A 118 -9.08 10.64 -6.78
C THR A 118 -7.74 10.40 -6.09
N GLU A 119 -7.75 10.26 -4.76
CA GLU A 119 -6.56 9.99 -3.97
C GLU A 119 -5.97 8.60 -4.26
N ALA A 120 -6.81 7.56 -4.30
CA ALA A 120 -6.37 6.21 -4.63
C ALA A 120 -5.79 6.11 -6.04
N GLN A 121 -6.36 6.83 -7.00
CA GLN A 121 -5.85 6.91 -8.39
C GLN A 121 -4.45 7.54 -8.42
N ASP A 122 -4.26 8.70 -7.79
CA ASP A 122 -2.97 9.39 -7.79
C ASP A 122 -1.86 8.58 -7.09
N ARG A 123 -2.19 7.91 -5.99
CA ARG A 123 -1.27 7.00 -5.31
C ARG A 123 -0.95 5.77 -6.17
N ALA A 124 -1.94 5.17 -6.82
CA ALA A 124 -1.73 4.04 -7.71
C ALA A 124 -0.84 4.41 -8.89
N PHE A 125 -1.04 5.58 -9.51
CA PHE A 125 -0.16 6.08 -10.57
C PHE A 125 1.27 6.26 -10.07
N THR A 126 1.45 6.88 -8.91
CA THR A 126 2.77 7.10 -8.33
C THR A 126 3.47 5.78 -8.03
N LEU A 127 2.76 4.82 -7.43
CA LEU A 127 3.30 3.50 -7.14
C LEU A 127 3.66 2.74 -8.42
N LEU A 128 2.81 2.78 -9.44
CA LEU A 128 3.10 2.20 -10.76
C LEU A 128 4.34 2.85 -11.39
N ASP A 129 4.52 4.16 -11.27
CA ASP A 129 5.71 4.87 -11.78
C ASP A 129 6.99 4.46 -11.03
N LEU A 130 6.92 4.33 -9.71
CA LEU A 130 8.01 3.80 -8.88
C LEU A 130 8.33 2.34 -9.22
N GLN A 131 7.39 1.57 -9.75
CA GLN A 131 7.65 0.21 -10.22
C GLN A 131 8.30 0.14 -11.62
N ARG A 132 8.63 1.28 -12.26
CA ARG A 132 9.28 1.32 -13.58
C ARG A 132 10.80 1.44 -13.48
N SER A 133 11.55 0.36 -13.68
CA SER A 133 12.95 0.47 -14.13
C SER A 133 12.97 0.66 -15.64
N LYS A 134 13.99 1.38 -16.14
CA LYS A 134 14.30 1.60 -17.56
C LYS A 134 13.92 0.37 -18.40
N GLN A 135 13.19 0.60 -19.50
CA GLN A 135 12.57 -0.39 -20.42
C GLN A 135 11.22 -0.93 -19.95
N LEU A 136 10.14 -0.22 -20.31
CA LEU A 136 9.04 -0.73 -21.14
C LEU A 136 8.01 0.40 -21.37
N GLN A 137 7.49 0.44 -22.59
CA GLN A 137 7.06 1.66 -23.26
C GLN A 137 5.75 2.26 -22.75
N TRP A 138 5.79 3.58 -22.58
CA TRP A 138 4.74 4.48 -22.07
C TRP A 138 3.47 4.60 -22.92
N TRP A 139 3.20 3.70 -23.87
CA TRP A 139 2.09 3.89 -24.79
C TRP A 139 0.70 3.67 -24.16
N ASN A 140 0.59 2.89 -23.08
CA ASN A 140 -0.72 2.55 -22.51
C ASN A 140 -1.17 3.48 -21.38
N ILE A 141 -0.29 3.93 -20.48
CA ILE A 141 -0.68 4.72 -19.30
C ILE A 141 -0.92 6.20 -19.67
N TYR A 142 -0.11 6.79 -20.55
CA TYR A 142 -0.28 8.18 -20.97
C TYR A 142 -1.54 8.36 -21.85
N ASN A 143 -1.81 7.40 -22.76
CA ASN A 143 -3.06 7.37 -23.53
C ASN A 143 -4.28 7.13 -22.64
N PHE A 144 -4.14 6.38 -21.53
CA PHE A 144 -5.26 6.17 -20.60
C PHE A 144 -5.69 7.47 -19.89
N ARG A 145 -4.73 8.31 -19.47
CA ARG A 145 -5.04 9.62 -18.88
C ARG A 145 -5.63 10.60 -19.90
N LEU A 146 -5.14 10.59 -21.14
CA LEU A 146 -5.70 11.37 -22.25
C LEU A 146 -7.13 10.94 -22.63
N CYS A 147 -7.43 9.63 -22.60
CA CYS A 147 -8.78 9.11 -22.76
C CYS A 147 -9.73 9.58 -21.64
N LYS A 148 -9.24 9.68 -20.39
CA LYS A 148 -10.03 10.16 -19.25
C LYS A 148 -10.31 11.66 -19.31
N ASP A 149 -9.34 12.46 -19.77
CA ASP A 149 -9.46 13.92 -19.86
C ASP A 149 -10.25 14.40 -21.10
N GLY A 150 -10.82 13.48 -21.89
CA GLY A 150 -11.60 13.80 -23.09
C GLY A 150 -10.81 14.52 -24.18
N LYS A 151 -9.47 14.53 -24.08
CA LYS A 151 -8.57 15.13 -25.06
C LYS A 151 -7.96 14.03 -25.90
N ILE A 152 -8.71 13.61 -26.92
CA ILE A 152 -8.17 12.87 -28.05
C ILE A 152 -7.98 13.89 -29.19
N PRO A 153 -6.86 13.90 -29.94
CA PRO A 153 -6.86 14.43 -31.30
C PRO A 153 -7.70 13.57 -32.24
#